data_AF-A0AAF0DRT6-F1
#
_entry.id   AF-A0AAF0DRT6-F1
#
_cell.length_a   1.000
_cell.length_b   1.000
_cell.length_c   1.000
_cell.angle_alpha   90.00
_cell.angle_beta   90.00
_cell.angle_gamma   90.00
#
_symmetry.space_group_name_H-M   'P 1'
#
loop_
_entity.id
_entity.type
_entity.pdbx_description
1 polymer ?
#
loop_
_entity_poly.entity_id
_entity_poly.type
_entity_poly.pdbx_seq_one_letter_code
_entity_poly.pdbx_strand_id
1 'polypeptide(L)'
;MSAYGLQVLIVDLPPVFTPSGRQFPRQTFAHLSRLDADDVLHADIQTLDEEATYSPTFYIVRDMRHKVVCVAVRGTQSFADIVVDLDLRTEDITSTLSEWRGVDLESHSERFTYHAGIWRAARELVKPGSTLFCKLCDVLNEHQDFGVVFVGHSLGGAIASAAVILLSEYHIDEQGLEPDPTKGVWRTSGLNGFPEGRRIRAITFAHPSTVSSNLSTRTSFGEVPLVTTVILGSDIIPRFGHGQVRELRRVLGALTRQQGD
;
A
#
# COMPACT_ATOMS: atom_id res chain seq x y z
N MET A 1 19.61 -9.31 20.26
CA MET A 1 19.44 -9.39 18.80
C MET A 1 17.94 -9.33 18.52
N SER A 2 17.39 -8.13 18.35
CA SER A 2 15.98 -7.91 17.97
C SER A 2 15.92 -6.50 17.39
N ALA A 3 16.10 -6.41 16.07
CA ALA A 3 15.82 -5.20 15.32
C ALA A 3 14.38 -5.30 14.80
N TYR A 4 13.41 -5.20 15.71
CA TYR A 4 12.07 -4.75 15.33
C TYR A 4 12.08 -3.23 15.48
N GLY A 5 11.64 -2.55 14.42
CA GLY A 5 11.89 -1.14 14.15
C GLY A 5 11.63 -0.20 15.32
N LEU A 6 12.22 0.98 15.23
CA LEU A 6 12.03 2.12 16.13
C LEU A 6 10.52 2.32 16.40
N GLN A 7 10.00 1.69 17.46
CA GLN A 7 8.69 2.03 17.99
C GLN A 7 8.91 3.30 18.81
N VAL A 8 8.79 4.44 18.15
CA VAL A 8 8.50 5.67 18.88
C VAL A 8 7.00 5.63 19.17
N LEU A 9 6.63 4.88 20.21
CA LEU A 9 5.35 5.07 20.87
C LEU A 9 5.44 6.42 21.58
N ILE A 10 5.04 7.49 20.90
CA ILE A 10 4.73 8.73 21.61
C ILE A 10 3.35 8.54 22.19
N VAL A 11 3.30 7.84 23.32
CA VAL A 11 2.10 7.75 24.15
C VAL A 11 1.85 9.15 24.69
N ASP A 12 0.64 9.66 24.50
CA ASP A 12 0.19 10.98 24.96
C ASP A 12 1.02 12.15 24.43
N LEU A 13 1.01 12.37 23.11
CA LEU A 13 1.43 13.66 22.56
C LEU A 13 0.54 14.75 23.20
N PRO A 14 1.10 15.70 23.97
CA PRO A 14 0.33 16.81 24.48
C PRO A 14 -0.35 17.53 23.31
N PRO A 15 -1.55 18.12 23.49
CA PRO A 15 -2.23 18.88 22.44
C PRO A 15 -1.36 19.96 21.78
N VAL A 16 -0.32 20.42 22.50
CA VAL A 16 0.73 21.33 22.02
C VAL A 16 1.51 20.76 20.83
N PHE A 17 1.75 19.45 20.79
CA PHE A 17 2.49 18.77 19.73
C PHE A 17 1.59 18.24 18.61
N THR A 18 0.27 18.18 18.81
CA THR A 18 -0.70 17.71 17.82
C THR A 18 -1.96 18.59 17.83
N PRO A 19 -1.87 19.88 17.45
CA PRO A 19 -2.97 20.83 17.61
C PRO A 19 -4.26 20.42 16.90
N SER A 20 -4.17 19.66 15.81
CA SER A 20 -5.30 19.14 15.04
C SER A 20 -5.80 17.77 15.52
N GLY A 21 -5.02 17.05 16.34
CA GLY A 21 -5.27 15.66 16.74
C GLY A 21 -5.23 14.62 15.61
N ARG A 22 -5.07 15.04 14.35
CA ARG A 22 -5.18 14.17 13.16
C ARG A 22 -3.88 14.00 12.38
N GLN A 23 -2.99 15.00 12.45
CA GLN A 23 -1.74 15.03 11.69
C GLN A 23 -0.57 15.45 12.59
N PHE A 24 0.60 14.85 12.36
CA PHE A 24 1.83 15.29 12.99
C PHE A 24 2.27 16.62 12.37
N PRO A 25 2.74 17.60 13.17
CA PRO A 25 3.41 18.77 12.63
C PRO A 25 4.61 18.35 11.78
N ARG A 26 4.74 18.95 10.60
CA ARG A 26 5.80 18.64 9.62
C ARG A 26 7.19 18.63 10.25
N GLN A 27 7.49 19.64 11.07
CA GLN A 27 8.77 19.78 11.77
C GLN A 27 9.05 18.64 12.76
N THR A 28 8.04 18.23 13.53
CA THR A 28 8.17 17.14 14.51
C THR A 28 8.39 15.80 13.81
N PHE A 29 7.59 15.50 12.78
CA PHE A 29 7.76 14.28 12.00
C PHE A 29 9.13 14.23 11.32
N ALA A 30 9.55 15.33 10.70
CA ALA A 30 10.85 15.46 10.05
C ALA A 30 12.01 15.21 11.03
N HIS A 31 11.96 15.81 12.23
CA HIS A 31 12.96 15.58 13.25
C HIS A 31 13.07 14.11 13.66
N LEU A 32 11.94 13.44 13.91
CA LEU A 32 11.91 12.03 14.35
C LEU A 32 12.35 11.06 13.25
N SER A 33 12.02 11.37 12.00
CA SER A 33 12.36 10.56 10.83
C SER A 33 13.72 10.89 10.21
N ARG A 34 14.38 11.96 10.68
CA ARG A 34 15.61 12.54 10.11
C ARG A 34 15.44 12.93 8.63
N LEU A 35 14.25 13.42 8.29
CA LEU A 35 13.94 14.01 6.99
C LEU A 35 14.04 15.52 7.06
N ASP A 36 14.13 16.16 5.89
CA ASP A 36 13.92 17.60 5.79
C ASP A 36 12.43 17.93 6.02
N ALA A 37 12.15 18.97 6.79
CA ALA A 37 10.79 19.40 7.08
C ALA A 37 10.05 19.91 5.83
N ASP A 38 10.78 20.49 4.88
CA ASP A 38 10.21 20.99 3.63
C ASP A 38 9.79 19.85 2.70
N ASP A 39 10.36 18.66 2.89
CA ASP A 39 10.07 17.47 2.10
C ASP A 39 8.92 16.62 2.65
N VAL A 40 8.56 16.77 3.93
CA VAL A 40 7.41 16.09 4.53
C VAL A 40 6.13 16.80 4.10
N LEU A 41 5.31 16.21 3.22
CA LEU A 41 4.10 16.84 2.70
C LEU A 41 2.85 16.54 3.53
N HIS A 42 2.82 15.36 4.16
CA HIS A 42 1.70 14.88 4.97
C HIS A 42 2.18 13.78 5.93
N ALA A 43 1.63 13.72 7.13
CA ALA A 43 1.88 12.62 8.07
C ALA A 43 0.69 12.44 9.02
N ASP A 44 -0.02 11.32 8.89
CA ASP A 44 -1.14 10.98 9.78
C ASP A 44 -0.65 10.63 11.19
N ILE A 45 -1.47 10.98 12.18
CA ILE A 45 -1.38 10.38 13.52
C ILE A 45 -2.27 9.15 13.53
N GLN A 46 -1.77 8.03 14.04
CA GLN A 46 -2.63 6.89 14.29
C GLN A 46 -3.46 7.11 15.55
N THR A 47 -4.77 7.12 15.39
CA THR A 47 -5.71 7.03 16.50
C THR A 47 -5.96 5.56 16.84
N LEU A 48 -5.73 5.19 18.09
CA LEU A 48 -6.10 3.88 18.63
C LEU A 48 -7.57 3.95 19.04
N ASP A 49 -8.47 3.83 18.07
CA ASP A 49 -9.90 3.70 18.34
C ASP A 49 -10.31 2.27 17.98
N GLU A 50 -10.57 1.44 19.00
CA GLU A 50 -10.85 0.01 18.86
C GLU A 50 -12.20 -0.25 18.14
N GLU A 51 -13.09 0.74 18.09
CA GLU A 51 -14.41 0.64 17.45
C GLU A 51 -14.45 1.19 16.01
N ALA A 52 -13.37 1.84 15.55
CA ALA A 52 -13.34 2.48 14.24
C ALA A 52 -13.02 1.48 13.11
N THR A 53 -13.74 1.61 11.98
CA THR A 53 -13.40 0.92 10.73
C THR A 53 -11.95 1.21 10.36
N TYR A 54 -11.12 0.17 10.18
CA TYR A 54 -9.70 0.31 9.86
C TYR A 54 -9.47 1.25 8.68
N SER A 55 -8.75 2.34 8.93
CA SER A 55 -8.29 3.30 7.92
C SER A 55 -6.76 3.28 7.88
N PRO A 56 -6.13 2.92 6.75
CA PRO A 56 -4.68 2.92 6.64
C PRO A 56 -4.13 4.33 6.89
N THR A 57 -3.17 4.44 7.80
CA THR A 57 -2.44 5.69 8.02
C THR A 57 -1.25 5.76 7.08
N PHE A 58 -0.90 6.96 6.63
CA PHE A 58 0.20 7.16 5.71
C PHE A 58 0.94 8.46 5.97
N TYR A 59 2.14 8.55 5.40
CA TYR A 59 2.84 9.81 5.25
C TYR A 59 3.35 9.96 3.83
N ILE A 60 3.50 11.20 3.39
CA ILE A 60 3.95 11.58 2.05
C ILE A 60 5.20 12.43 2.19
N VAL A 61 6.25 12.04 1.47
CA VAL A 61 7.52 12.76 1.41
C VAL A 61 7.88 12.96 -0.06
N ARG A 62 8.38 14.13 -0.43
CA ARG A 62 8.99 14.33 -1.75
C ARG A 62 10.50 14.12 -1.68
N ASP A 63 11.07 13.52 -2.71
CA ASP A 63 12.50 13.38 -2.89
C ASP A 63 12.92 14.17 -4.14
N MET A 64 13.50 15.34 -3.91
CA MET A 64 13.94 16.24 -4.98
C MET A 64 15.10 15.67 -5.80
N ARG A 65 15.93 14.81 -5.22
CA ARG A 65 17.11 14.24 -5.87
C ARG A 65 16.72 13.15 -6.86
N HIS A 66 15.80 12.27 -6.44
CA HIS A 66 15.33 11.16 -7.27
C HIS A 66 14.08 11.52 -8.08
N LYS A 67 13.51 12.71 -7.87
CA LYS A 67 12.31 13.22 -8.54
C LYS A 67 11.13 12.26 -8.35
N VAL A 68 10.86 11.92 -7.09
CA VAL A 68 9.75 11.04 -6.75
C VAL A 68 8.99 11.56 -5.55
N VAL A 69 7.70 11.27 -5.51
CA VAL A 69 6.86 11.40 -4.32
C VAL A 69 6.71 10.02 -3.71
N CYS A 70 7.18 9.86 -2.48
CA CYS A 70 7.10 8.64 -1.71
C CYS A 70 5.88 8.65 -0.79
N VAL A 71 5.01 7.65 -0.94
CA VAL A 71 3.86 7.41 -0.05
C VAL A 71 4.17 6.19 0.79
N ALA A 72 4.37 6.37 2.07
CA ALA A 72 4.58 5.28 3.00
C ALA A 72 3.29 4.92 3.70
N VAL A 73 2.77 3.73 3.41
CA VAL A 73 1.56 3.18 3.99
C VAL A 73 1.92 2.32 5.20
N ARG A 74 1.33 2.65 6.34
CA ARG A 74 1.54 1.91 7.58
C ARG A 74 0.74 0.60 7.58
N GLY A 75 1.35 -0.46 8.12
CA GLY A 75 0.64 -1.71 8.44
C GLY A 75 0.04 -1.71 9.85
N THR A 76 -0.58 -2.82 10.22
CA THR A 76 -1.09 -3.07 11.57
C THR A 76 0.01 -3.06 12.62
N GLN A 77 -0.37 -2.83 13.89
CA GLN A 77 0.58 -2.70 14.98
C GLN A 77 1.11 -4.03 15.50
N SER A 78 0.33 -5.11 15.38
CA SER A 78 0.70 -6.41 15.90
C SER A 78 0.58 -7.55 14.89
N PHE A 79 1.38 -8.60 15.11
CA PHE A 79 1.26 -9.84 14.37
C PHE A 79 -0.10 -10.52 14.57
N ALA A 80 -0.72 -10.35 15.75
CA ALA A 80 -2.07 -10.82 16.02
C ALA A 80 -3.09 -10.08 15.15
N ASP A 81 -2.95 -8.77 14.96
CA ASP A 81 -3.80 -7.97 14.08
C ASP A 81 -3.68 -8.49 12.65
N ILE A 82 -2.46 -8.79 12.16
CA ILE A 82 -2.29 -9.39 10.83
C ILE A 82 -3.08 -10.69 10.73
N VAL A 83 -3.02 -11.58 11.73
CA VAL A 83 -3.68 -12.89 11.69
C VAL A 83 -5.19 -12.78 11.88
N VAL A 84 -5.67 -11.83 12.68
CA VAL A 84 -7.09 -11.56 12.93
C VAL A 84 -7.71 -10.82 11.74
N ASP A 85 -7.01 -9.86 11.15
CA ASP A 85 -7.44 -9.05 10.01
C ASP A 85 -7.27 -9.75 8.65
N LEU A 86 -6.35 -10.73 8.54
CA LEU A 86 -6.32 -11.65 7.38
C LEU A 86 -7.50 -12.63 7.43
N ASP A 87 -8.71 -12.10 7.39
CA ASP A 87 -9.85 -12.87 6.90
C ASP A 87 -9.55 -13.24 5.43
N LEU A 88 -9.17 -14.50 5.21
CA LEU A 88 -8.66 -15.05 3.94
C LEU A 88 -9.67 -15.00 2.76
N ARG A 89 -10.76 -14.24 2.90
CA ARG A 89 -11.67 -13.92 1.82
C ARG A 89 -10.95 -13.09 0.77
N THR A 90 -10.68 -13.74 -0.35
CA THR A 90 -10.35 -13.07 -1.60
C THR A 90 -11.62 -12.66 -2.32
N GLU A 91 -11.60 -11.52 -3.00
CA GLU A 91 -12.64 -11.15 -3.96
C GLU A 91 -12.05 -11.12 -5.38
N ASP A 92 -12.90 -11.40 -6.38
CA ASP A 92 -12.59 -11.15 -7.78
C ASP A 92 -12.56 -9.63 -7.97
N ILE A 93 -11.38 -9.10 -8.24
CA ILE A 93 -11.18 -7.66 -8.42
C ILE A 93 -11.35 -7.23 -9.87
N THR A 94 -11.47 -8.16 -10.83
CA THR A 94 -11.53 -7.86 -12.26
C THR A 94 -12.68 -6.91 -12.59
N SER A 95 -13.88 -7.14 -12.06
CA SER A 95 -15.01 -6.22 -12.25
C SER A 95 -14.78 -4.87 -11.58
N THR A 96 -14.35 -4.87 -10.32
CA THR A 96 -14.11 -3.62 -9.59
C THR A 96 -12.99 -2.78 -10.20
N LEU A 97 -11.98 -3.43 -10.81
CA LEU A 97 -10.89 -2.77 -11.51
C LEU A 97 -11.35 -2.21 -12.86
N SER A 98 -12.17 -2.94 -13.59
CA SER A 98 -12.82 -2.45 -14.82
C SER A 98 -13.73 -1.26 -14.56
N GLU A 99 -14.59 -1.33 -13.54
CA GLU A 99 -15.42 -0.21 -13.09
C GLU A 99 -14.56 1.00 -12.68
N TRP A 100 -13.51 0.77 -11.90
CA TRP A 100 -12.58 1.82 -11.49
C TRP A 100 -11.90 2.51 -12.68
N ARG A 101 -11.60 1.75 -13.73
CA ARG A 101 -10.95 2.22 -14.95
C ARG A 101 -11.93 2.74 -16.01
N GLY A 102 -13.24 2.56 -15.81
CA GLY A 102 -14.24 2.88 -16.83
C GLY A 102 -14.06 2.07 -18.12
N VAL A 103 -13.56 0.83 -18.01
CA VAL A 103 -13.33 -0.07 -19.15
C VAL A 103 -14.29 -1.24 -19.06
N ASP A 104 -15.00 -1.52 -20.15
CA ASP A 104 -15.93 -2.65 -20.22
C ASP A 104 -15.21 -4.00 -20.08
N LEU A 105 -15.81 -4.90 -19.33
CA LEU A 105 -15.32 -6.27 -19.19
C LEU A 105 -15.69 -7.11 -20.41
N GLU A 106 -14.70 -7.70 -21.04
CA GLU A 106 -14.93 -8.72 -22.05
C GLU A 106 -15.20 -10.08 -21.40
N SER A 107 -15.99 -10.92 -22.08
CA SER A 107 -16.35 -12.25 -21.56
C SER A 107 -15.15 -13.19 -21.32
N HIS A 108 -14.03 -12.94 -22.01
CA HIS A 108 -12.79 -13.72 -21.91
C HIS A 108 -11.70 -12.98 -21.12
N SER A 109 -12.02 -11.89 -20.41
CA SER A 109 -11.04 -11.18 -19.61
C SER A 109 -10.46 -12.07 -18.50
N GLU A 110 -9.16 -11.98 -18.33
CA GLU A 110 -8.43 -12.67 -17.29
C GLU A 110 -8.95 -12.27 -15.90
N ARG A 111 -9.16 -13.27 -15.02
CA ARG A 111 -9.69 -13.07 -13.68
C ARG A 111 -8.56 -12.88 -12.67
N PHE A 112 -8.64 -11.82 -11.89
CA PHE A 112 -7.67 -11.46 -10.86
C PHE A 112 -8.34 -11.49 -9.50
N THR A 113 -7.66 -12.06 -8.50
CA THR A 113 -8.16 -12.01 -7.12
C THR A 113 -7.18 -11.31 -6.21
N TYR A 114 -7.75 -10.62 -5.24
CA TYR A 114 -7.03 -9.93 -4.16
C TYR A 114 -7.76 -10.19 -2.84
N HIS A 115 -7.04 -10.16 -1.73
CA HIS A 115 -7.65 -10.13 -0.40
C HIS A 115 -8.64 -8.95 -0.26
N ALA A 116 -9.89 -9.25 0.06
CA ALA A 116 -10.99 -8.28 -0.01
C ALA A 116 -10.82 -7.07 0.92
N GLY A 117 -10.42 -7.29 2.18
CA GLY A 117 -10.20 -6.19 3.12
C GLY A 117 -9.09 -5.23 2.68
N ILE A 118 -8.01 -5.77 2.09
CA ILE A 118 -6.87 -4.98 1.63
C ILE A 118 -7.24 -4.19 0.37
N TRP A 119 -7.95 -4.83 -0.56
CA TRP A 119 -8.44 -4.16 -1.76
C TRP A 119 -9.36 -2.99 -1.43
N ARG A 120 -10.33 -3.19 -0.52
CA ARG A 120 -11.23 -2.13 -0.05
C ARG A 120 -10.48 -1.00 0.64
N ALA A 121 -9.53 -1.32 1.52
CA ALA A 121 -8.70 -0.32 2.19
C ALA A 121 -7.89 0.51 1.18
N ALA A 122 -7.31 -0.13 0.16
CA ALA A 122 -6.59 0.58 -0.89
C ALA A 122 -7.52 1.46 -1.73
N ARG A 123 -8.70 0.98 -2.13
CA ARG A 123 -9.71 1.78 -2.85
C ARG A 123 -10.12 3.01 -2.08
N GLU A 124 -10.41 2.88 -0.78
CA GLU A 124 -10.74 4.02 0.07
C GLU A 124 -9.56 4.98 0.26
N LEU A 125 -8.34 4.45 0.32
CA LEU A 125 -7.12 5.24 0.46
C LEU A 125 -6.84 6.09 -0.79
N VAL A 126 -7.11 5.58 -2.00
CA VAL A 126 -6.83 6.30 -3.26
C VAL A 126 -8.09 6.82 -3.98
N LYS A 127 -9.26 6.79 -3.34
CA LYS A 127 -10.50 7.29 -3.96
C LYS A 127 -10.38 8.78 -4.29
N PRO A 128 -11.00 9.24 -5.40
CA PRO A 128 -11.10 10.66 -5.70
C PRO A 128 -11.65 11.45 -4.51
N GLY A 129 -10.98 12.54 -4.14
CA GLY A 129 -11.33 13.36 -2.98
C GLY A 129 -10.81 12.86 -1.62
N SER A 130 -10.16 11.68 -1.54
CA SER A 130 -9.42 11.29 -0.34
C SER A 130 -8.22 12.22 -0.09
N THR A 131 -7.77 12.29 1.17
CA THR A 131 -6.61 13.09 1.55
C THR A 131 -5.37 12.71 0.74
N LEU A 132 -5.09 11.41 0.57
CA LEU A 132 -3.95 10.96 -0.21
C LEU A 132 -4.09 11.36 -1.68
N PHE A 133 -5.27 11.13 -2.28
CA PHE A 133 -5.52 11.49 -3.67
C PHE A 133 -5.27 12.98 -3.93
N CYS A 134 -5.90 13.85 -3.13
CA CYS A 134 -5.74 15.30 -3.30
C CYS A 134 -4.27 15.73 -3.12
N LYS A 135 -3.58 15.22 -2.09
CA LYS A 135 -2.18 15.55 -1.84
C LYS A 135 -1.25 15.09 -2.96
N LEU A 136 -1.49 13.90 -3.53
CA LEU A 136 -0.74 13.41 -4.68
C LEU A 136 -1.01 14.25 -5.94
N CYS A 137 -2.26 14.63 -6.19
CA CYS A 137 -2.60 15.51 -7.30
C CYS A 137 -1.87 16.86 -7.18
N ASP A 138 -1.91 17.49 -6.00
CA ASP A 138 -1.26 18.79 -5.76
C ASP A 138 0.24 18.74 -6.09
N VAL A 139 0.96 17.78 -5.50
CA VAL A 139 2.43 17.67 -5.66
C VAL A 139 2.84 17.25 -7.07
N LEU A 140 2.09 16.37 -7.75
CA LEU A 140 2.41 15.90 -9.11
C LEU A 140 2.05 16.93 -10.18
N ASN A 141 1.16 17.88 -9.86
CA ASN A 141 0.91 19.05 -10.69
C ASN A 141 1.99 20.12 -10.49
N GLU A 142 2.47 20.31 -9.26
CA GLU A 142 3.61 21.20 -8.95
C GLU A 142 4.92 20.69 -9.57
N HIS A 143 5.16 19.37 -9.53
CA HIS A 143 6.38 18.73 -9.99
C HIS A 143 6.10 17.74 -11.13
N GLN A 144 5.98 18.27 -12.36
CA GLN A 144 5.57 17.47 -13.52
C GLN A 144 6.59 16.41 -13.95
N ASP A 145 7.84 16.51 -13.53
CA ASP A 145 8.89 15.53 -13.83
C ASP A 145 8.99 14.43 -12.76
N PHE A 146 8.10 14.40 -11.77
CA PHE A 146 8.16 13.45 -10.67
C PHE A 146 7.41 12.15 -10.97
N GLY A 147 7.97 11.03 -10.49
CA GLY A 147 7.28 9.76 -10.35
C GLY A 147 6.64 9.58 -8.96
N VAL A 148 5.95 8.47 -8.76
CA VAL A 148 5.34 8.08 -7.49
C VAL A 148 5.86 6.73 -7.05
N VAL A 149 6.26 6.62 -5.78
CA VAL A 149 6.66 5.36 -5.17
C VAL A 149 5.82 5.12 -3.94
N PHE A 150 5.08 4.02 -3.92
CA PHE A 150 4.44 3.56 -2.69
C PHE A 150 5.39 2.63 -1.95
N VAL A 151 5.45 2.74 -0.64
CA VAL A 151 6.20 1.82 0.22
C VAL A 151 5.35 1.37 1.39
N GLY A 152 5.64 0.18 1.90
CA GLY A 152 4.96 -0.33 3.08
C GLY A 152 5.53 -1.65 3.57
N HIS A 153 5.39 -1.90 4.86
CA HIS A 153 5.77 -3.16 5.49
C HIS A 153 4.53 -3.98 5.84
N SER A 154 4.61 -5.30 5.66
CA SER A 154 3.54 -6.25 5.98
C SER A 154 2.21 -5.84 5.37
N LEU A 155 1.15 -5.64 6.17
CA LEU A 155 -0.16 -5.17 5.71
C LEU A 155 -0.06 -3.84 4.94
N GLY A 156 0.78 -2.90 5.40
CA GLY A 156 0.98 -1.62 4.70
C GLY A 156 1.59 -1.83 3.31
N GLY A 157 2.46 -2.83 3.17
CA GLY A 157 2.98 -3.27 1.88
C GLY A 157 1.89 -3.81 0.96
N ALA A 158 0.94 -4.59 1.49
CA ALA A 158 -0.18 -5.13 0.72
C ALA A 158 -1.21 -4.07 0.30
N ILE A 159 -1.42 -3.04 1.11
CA ILE A 159 -2.26 -1.89 0.76
C ILE A 159 -1.55 -1.02 -0.29
N ALA A 160 -0.24 -0.78 -0.12
CA ALA A 160 0.59 -0.05 -1.08
C ALA A 160 0.59 -0.69 -2.48
N SER A 161 0.74 -2.01 -2.57
CA SER A 161 0.68 -2.73 -3.85
C SER A 161 -0.70 -2.67 -4.50
N ALA A 162 -1.78 -2.84 -3.72
CA ALA A 162 -3.15 -2.67 -4.20
C ALA A 162 -3.41 -1.24 -4.71
N ALA A 163 -2.91 -0.22 -4.00
CA ALA A 163 -3.03 1.18 -4.38
C ALA A 163 -2.36 1.47 -5.73
N VAL A 164 -1.14 0.97 -5.97
CA VAL A 164 -0.48 1.17 -7.28
C VAL A 164 -1.17 0.39 -8.40
N ILE A 165 -1.79 -0.76 -8.14
CA ILE A 165 -2.58 -1.48 -9.15
C ILE A 165 -3.80 -0.64 -9.59
N LEU A 166 -4.47 0.02 -8.65
CA LEU A 166 -5.61 0.91 -8.92
C LEU A 166 -5.21 2.17 -9.70
N LEU A 167 -4.05 2.74 -9.38
CA LEU A 167 -3.57 4.01 -9.94
C LEU A 167 -2.73 3.87 -11.21
N SER A 168 -2.43 2.65 -11.66
CA SER A 168 -1.51 2.44 -12.78
C SER A 168 -2.15 1.79 -13.99
N GLU A 169 -1.48 1.99 -15.12
CA GLU A 169 -1.68 1.34 -16.38
C GLU A 169 -0.33 0.98 -17.01
N TYR A 170 -0.34 -0.06 -17.84
CA TYR A 170 0.86 -0.59 -18.48
C TYR A 170 0.93 -0.17 -19.94
N HIS A 171 2.02 0.49 -20.31
CA HIS A 171 2.26 0.95 -21.67
C HIS A 171 3.38 0.16 -22.31
N ILE A 172 3.16 -0.36 -23.52
CA ILE A 172 4.19 -0.99 -24.34
C ILE A 172 4.35 -0.12 -25.58
N ASP A 173 5.54 0.45 -25.76
CA ASP A 173 5.82 1.38 -26.88
C ASP A 173 6.11 0.63 -28.21
N GLU A 174 6.25 -0.70 -28.18
CA GLU A 174 6.57 -1.52 -29.36
C GLU A 174 5.33 -1.85 -30.19
N GLN A 175 5.34 -1.48 -31.48
CA GLN A 175 4.31 -1.85 -32.47
C GLN A 175 4.58 -3.21 -33.16
N GLY A 176 5.33 -4.12 -32.52
CA GLY A 176 5.63 -5.45 -33.07
C GLY A 176 4.41 -6.39 -33.08
N LEU A 177 4.46 -7.46 -33.88
CA LEU A 177 3.38 -8.47 -33.97
C LEU A 177 3.10 -9.19 -32.63
N GLU A 178 4.10 -9.28 -31.76
CA GLU A 178 4.01 -9.88 -30.41
C GLU A 178 4.70 -8.93 -29.42
N PRO A 179 3.94 -8.15 -28.62
CA PRO A 179 4.53 -7.22 -27.67
C PRO A 179 5.21 -7.95 -26.52
N ASP A 180 6.51 -7.68 -26.30
CA ASP A 180 7.27 -8.25 -25.19
C ASP A 180 6.80 -7.60 -23.86
N PRO A 181 6.17 -8.37 -22.94
CA PRO A 181 5.67 -7.82 -21.68
C PRO A 181 6.79 -7.36 -20.74
N THR A 182 8.07 -7.58 -21.05
CA THR A 182 9.19 -7.08 -20.25
C THR A 182 9.65 -5.67 -20.64
N LYS A 183 9.23 -5.16 -21.80
CA LYS A 183 9.71 -3.88 -22.34
C LYS A 183 8.78 -2.69 -22.11
N GLY A 184 7.62 -2.94 -21.52
CA GLY A 184 6.68 -1.88 -21.19
C GLY A 184 7.03 -1.16 -19.89
N VAL A 185 6.21 -0.15 -19.60
CA VAL A 185 6.41 0.80 -18.51
C VAL A 185 5.09 1.01 -17.78
N TRP A 186 5.16 0.93 -16.46
CA TRP A 186 4.06 1.33 -15.58
C TRP A 186 4.00 2.85 -15.42
N ARG A 187 2.82 3.39 -15.70
CA ARG A 187 2.52 4.82 -15.54
C ARG A 187 1.24 5.01 -14.75
N THR A 188 1.10 6.17 -14.12
CA THR A 188 -0.15 6.59 -13.52
C THR A 188 -1.20 6.74 -14.61
N SER A 189 -2.39 6.22 -14.36
CA SER A 189 -3.53 6.40 -15.24
C SER A 189 -4.17 7.76 -14.96
N GLY A 190 -4.66 8.42 -16.01
CA GLY A 190 -5.38 9.71 -15.91
C GLY A 190 -6.78 9.63 -15.27
N LEU A 191 -7.09 8.49 -14.66
CA LEU A 191 -8.44 8.16 -14.20
C LEU A 191 -8.87 9.09 -13.07
N ASN A 192 -10.12 9.53 -13.15
CA ASN A 192 -10.75 10.39 -12.15
C ASN A 192 -9.98 11.71 -11.86
N GLY A 193 -9.20 12.20 -12.83
CA GLY A 193 -8.43 13.43 -12.70
C GLY A 193 -7.09 13.27 -11.97
N PHE A 194 -6.62 12.03 -11.79
CA PHE A 194 -5.26 11.79 -11.28
C PHE A 194 -4.21 12.15 -12.34
N PRO A 195 -3.06 12.76 -11.97
CA PRO A 195 -2.04 13.16 -12.96
C PRO A 195 -1.50 11.97 -13.74
N GLU A 196 -1.71 11.98 -15.06
CA GLU A 196 -1.40 10.86 -15.95
C GLU A 196 0.09 10.78 -16.34
N GLY A 197 0.50 9.59 -16.78
CA GLY A 197 1.79 9.39 -17.45
C GLY A 197 3.02 9.42 -16.55
N ARG A 198 2.86 9.52 -15.22
CA ARG A 198 3.96 9.54 -14.25
C ARG A 198 4.45 8.11 -13.97
N ARG A 199 5.76 7.90 -13.85
CA ARG A 199 6.29 6.58 -13.42
C ARG A 199 5.71 6.21 -12.05
N ILE A 200 5.24 4.98 -11.88
CA ILE A 200 4.66 4.50 -10.62
C ILE A 200 5.12 3.09 -10.28
N ARG A 201 5.37 2.84 -8.98
CA ARG A 201 5.68 1.50 -8.45
C ARG A 201 5.44 1.41 -6.95
N ALA A 202 5.36 0.19 -6.43
CA ALA A 202 5.39 -0.13 -5.02
C ALA A 202 6.67 -0.90 -4.65
N ILE A 203 7.30 -0.54 -3.53
CA ILE A 203 8.35 -1.32 -2.88
C ILE A 203 7.83 -1.77 -1.52
N THR A 204 7.59 -3.06 -1.41
CA THR A 204 6.93 -3.64 -0.24
C THR A 204 7.93 -4.49 0.52
N PHE A 205 7.78 -4.55 1.84
CA PHE A 205 8.61 -5.37 2.72
C PHE A 205 7.72 -6.35 3.44
N ALA A 206 8.09 -7.63 3.51
CA ALA A 206 7.29 -8.65 4.20
C ALA A 206 5.84 -8.75 3.67
N HIS A 207 5.62 -8.57 2.37
CA HIS A 207 4.27 -8.57 1.79
C HIS A 207 3.58 -9.95 1.97
N PRO A 208 2.38 -10.02 2.57
CA PRO A 208 1.64 -11.27 2.74
C PRO A 208 1.10 -11.83 1.40
N SER A 209 0.88 -13.15 1.32
CA SER A 209 0.32 -13.80 0.13
C SER A 209 -1.16 -13.43 -0.05
N THR A 210 -1.43 -12.32 -0.74
CA THR A 210 -2.76 -11.69 -0.80
C THR A 210 -3.32 -11.52 -2.21
N VAL A 211 -2.59 -12.01 -3.23
CA VAL A 211 -2.91 -11.84 -4.66
C VAL A 211 -2.91 -13.17 -5.40
N SER A 212 -3.70 -13.27 -6.47
CA SER A 212 -3.63 -14.42 -7.38
C SER A 212 -2.29 -14.49 -8.11
N SER A 213 -1.88 -15.72 -8.46
CA SER A 213 -0.61 -15.97 -9.18
C SER A 213 -0.50 -15.15 -10.47
N ASN A 214 -1.58 -15.12 -11.26
CA ASN A 214 -1.58 -14.36 -12.50
C ASN A 214 -1.52 -12.84 -12.32
N LEU A 215 -2.17 -12.29 -11.29
CA LEU A 215 -2.02 -10.87 -10.94
C LEU A 215 -0.59 -10.56 -10.49
N SER A 216 0.01 -11.45 -9.69
CA SER A 216 1.42 -11.34 -9.31
C SER A 216 2.33 -11.32 -10.53
N THR A 217 2.09 -12.18 -11.52
CA THR A 217 2.85 -12.18 -12.79
C THR A 217 2.64 -10.89 -13.58
N ARG A 218 1.40 -10.39 -13.66
CA ARG A 218 1.13 -9.11 -14.36
C ARG A 218 1.89 -7.96 -13.72
N THR A 219 1.88 -7.85 -12.39
CA THR A 219 2.57 -6.77 -11.68
C THR A 219 4.10 -6.89 -11.71
N SER A 220 4.65 -8.01 -12.17
CA SER A 220 6.09 -8.18 -12.41
C SER A 220 6.56 -7.75 -13.81
N PHE A 221 5.66 -7.32 -14.68
CA PHE A 221 6.00 -6.89 -16.04
C PHE A 221 6.79 -5.57 -16.06
N GLY A 222 7.50 -5.35 -17.16
CA GLY A 222 8.36 -4.20 -17.38
C GLY A 222 9.78 -4.38 -16.85
N GLU A 223 10.72 -3.58 -17.36
CA GLU A 223 12.11 -3.55 -16.87
C GLU A 223 12.16 -3.23 -15.37
N VAL A 224 11.22 -2.39 -14.94
CA VAL A 224 10.94 -2.09 -13.54
C VAL A 224 9.53 -2.60 -13.22
N PRO A 225 9.40 -3.65 -12.39
CA PRO A 225 8.11 -4.17 -11.93
C PRO A 225 7.25 -3.09 -11.28
N LEU A 226 5.92 -3.20 -11.45
CA LEU A 226 4.97 -2.37 -10.72
C LEU A 226 5.10 -2.60 -9.21
N VAL A 227 5.26 -3.87 -8.80
CA VAL A 227 5.38 -4.25 -7.40
C VAL A 227 6.68 -5.02 -7.20
N THR A 228 7.58 -4.47 -6.38
CA THR A 228 8.79 -5.15 -5.90
C THR A 228 8.59 -5.52 -4.45
N THR A 229 8.72 -6.80 -4.10
CA THR A 229 8.63 -7.28 -2.72
C THR A 229 10.00 -7.70 -2.20
N VAL A 230 10.39 -7.16 -1.05
CA VAL A 230 11.60 -7.52 -0.30
C VAL A 230 11.22 -8.45 0.84
N ILE A 231 11.87 -9.60 0.91
CA ILE A 231 11.65 -10.61 1.95
C ILE A 231 12.97 -10.92 2.64
N LEU A 232 13.02 -10.76 3.96
CA LEU A 232 14.23 -10.98 4.74
C LEU A 232 14.30 -12.41 5.30
N GLY A 233 15.24 -13.22 4.80
CA GLY A 233 15.54 -14.55 5.34
C GLY A 233 14.30 -15.40 5.56
N SER A 234 14.10 -15.85 6.80
CA SER A 234 13.02 -16.74 7.22
C SER A 234 11.72 -16.03 7.66
N ASP A 235 11.54 -14.74 7.31
CA ASP A 235 10.32 -13.97 7.61
C ASP A 235 9.02 -14.72 7.28
N ILE A 236 8.21 -15.03 8.28
CA ILE A 236 7.01 -15.86 8.11
C ILE A 236 5.88 -15.17 7.33
N ILE A 237 5.85 -13.84 7.24
CA ILE A 237 4.68 -13.10 6.70
C ILE A 237 4.37 -13.49 5.24
N PRO A 238 5.33 -13.50 4.30
CA PRO A 238 5.05 -13.85 2.91
C PRO A 238 4.79 -15.35 2.69
N ARG A 239 4.86 -16.17 3.75
CA ARG A 239 4.67 -17.62 3.73
C ARG A 239 3.34 -18.05 4.36
N PHE A 240 2.59 -17.10 4.91
CA PHE A 240 1.23 -17.33 5.37
C PHE A 240 0.27 -17.48 4.20
N GLY A 241 0.00 -18.74 3.85
CA GLY A 241 -1.15 -19.11 3.04
C GLY A 241 -2.38 -19.44 3.88
N HIS A 242 -3.45 -19.81 3.19
CA HIS A 242 -4.74 -20.12 3.80
C HIS A 242 -4.65 -21.22 4.87
N GLY A 243 -3.80 -22.22 4.68
CA GLY A 243 -3.61 -23.31 5.65
C GLY A 243 -2.90 -22.86 6.93
N GLN A 244 -1.83 -22.08 6.77
CA GLN A 244 -0.98 -21.63 7.88
C GLN A 244 -1.71 -20.60 8.76
N VAL A 245 -2.45 -19.66 8.16
CA VAL A 245 -3.24 -18.68 8.92
C VAL A 245 -4.36 -19.36 9.71
N ARG A 246 -5.03 -20.36 9.11
CA ARG A 246 -6.08 -21.11 9.81
C ARG A 246 -5.53 -21.87 11.02
N GLU A 247 -4.39 -22.53 10.86
CA GLU A 247 -3.76 -23.26 11.96
C GLU A 247 -3.24 -22.30 13.05
N LEU A 248 -2.65 -21.18 12.66
CA LEU A 248 -2.20 -20.16 13.60
C LEU A 248 -3.37 -19.56 14.40
N ARG A 249 -4.50 -19.25 13.74
CA ARG A 249 -5.74 -18.81 14.43
C ARG A 249 -6.23 -19.86 15.43
N ARG A 250 -6.18 -21.15 15.05
CA ARG A 250 -6.56 -22.25 15.95
C ARG A 250 -5.67 -22.30 17.19
N VAL A 251 -4.35 -22.20 17.01
CA VAL A 251 -3.37 -22.22 18.10
C VAL A 251 -3.53 -20.99 19.00
N LEU A 252 -3.58 -19.79 18.42
CA LEU A 252 -3.77 -18.55 19.19
C LEU A 252 -5.09 -18.56 19.96
N GLY A 253 -6.17 -19.04 19.36
CA GLY A 253 -7.47 -19.19 20.01
C GLY A 253 -7.48 -20.25 21.12
N ALA A 254 -6.62 -21.28 21.04
CA ALA A 254 -6.44 -22.24 22.13
C ALA A 254 -5.65 -21.64 23.30
N LEU A 255 -4.62 -20.84 23.00
CA LEU A 255 -3.78 -20.19 24.02
C LEU A 255 -4.53 -19.10 24.79
N THR A 256 -5.36 -18.29 24.12
CA THR A 256 -6.19 -17.29 24.80
C THR A 256 -7.22 -17.92 25.74
N ARG A 257 -7.73 -19.12 25.42
CA ARG A 257 -8.61 -19.87 26.32
C ARG A 257 -7.89 -20.44 27.55
N GLN A 258 -6.59 -20.73 27.46
CA GLN A 258 -5.81 -21.22 28.60
C GLN A 258 -5.31 -20.13 29.55
N GLN A 259 -5.29 -18.86 29.13
CA GLN A 259 -4.90 -17.72 29.98
C GLN A 259 -6.09 -17.08 30.71
N GLY A 260 -7.31 -17.58 30.48
CA GLY A 260 -8.54 -17.11 31.12
C GLY A 260 -9.02 -17.96 32.31
N ASP A 261 -8.24 -18.98 32.69
CA ASP A 261 -8.38 -19.79 33.93
C ASP A 261 -7.18 -19.50 34.86
#